data_AF-A0A945I0G5-F1
#
_entry.id   AF-A0A945I0G5-F1
#
_cell.length_a   1.000
_cell.length_b   1.000
_cell.length_c   1.000
_cell.angle_alpha   90.00
_cell.angle_beta   90.00
_cell.angle_gamma   90.00
#
_symmetry.space_group_name_H-M   'P 1'
#
loop_
_entity.id
_entity.type
_entity.pdbx_description
1 polymer ?
#
loop_
_entity_poly.entity_id
_entity_poly.type
_entity_poly.pdbx_seq_one_letter_code
_entity_poly.pdbx_strand_id
1 'polypeptide(L)'
;MFIHTDLQPHLIFLLILLTLSWSFATWLTIQNKKRYSELVPQIVWLSKHGLLIGTFIMIINLWFLSLFYEDLKSSMTIIFVLIIIGLGSYLAKYFEWLVFVQHVKEGFWKSKLNIYFKNNYGNGLGPRSTQMVLKSMIPNWWVQILPSHYQLEIKEAMKNITKRSNDYALKREKIN
;
A
#
# COMPACT_ATOMS: atom_id res chain seq x y z
N MET A 1 -18.20 20.03 41.99
CA MET A 1 -18.13 18.58 42.26
C MET A 1 -17.56 17.94 41.00
N PHE A 2 -16.29 17.51 41.06
CA PHE A 2 -15.59 16.85 39.96
C PHE A 2 -16.28 15.51 39.66
N ILE A 3 -16.90 15.39 38.48
CA ILE A 3 -17.27 14.11 37.89
C ILE A 3 -16.44 13.95 36.61
N HIS A 4 -15.13 13.87 36.79
CA HIS A 4 -14.23 13.21 35.87
C HIS A 4 -13.83 11.93 36.58
N THR A 5 -14.13 10.73 36.05
CA THR A 5 -13.19 9.60 36.22
C THR A 5 -13.42 8.38 35.31
N ASP A 6 -14.62 7.98 34.90
CA ASP A 6 -14.74 6.66 34.23
C ASP A 6 -14.93 6.71 32.70
N LEU A 7 -15.56 7.75 32.16
CA LEU A 7 -15.89 7.80 30.72
C LEU A 7 -14.67 8.06 29.80
N GLN A 8 -13.70 8.84 30.28
CA GLN A 8 -12.51 9.23 29.51
C GLN A 8 -11.60 8.05 29.13
N PRO A 9 -11.18 7.15 30.05
CA PRO A 9 -10.33 6.02 29.68
C PRO A 9 -11.01 5.05 28.72
N HIS A 10 -12.33 4.83 28.86
CA HIS A 10 -13.09 3.97 27.95
C HIS A 10 -13.17 4.56 26.53
N LEU A 11 -13.34 5.88 26.40
CA LEU A 11 -13.34 6.55 25.11
C LEU A 11 -11.97 6.50 24.42
N ILE A 12 -10.87 6.67 25.18
CA ILE A 12 -9.51 6.54 24.66
C ILE A 12 -9.25 5.11 24.18
N PHE A 13 -9.62 4.12 24.98
CA PHE A 13 -9.51 2.71 24.61
C PHE A 13 -10.31 2.39 23.34
N LEU A 14 -11.54 2.90 23.26
CA LEU A 14 -12.40 2.77 22.08
C LEU A 14 -11.73 3.34 20.82
N LEU A 15 -11.15 4.54 20.91
CA LEU A 15 -10.47 5.16 19.78
C LEU A 15 -9.26 4.36 19.32
N ILE A 16 -8.48 3.82 20.25
CA ILE A 16 -7.34 2.95 19.93
C ILE A 16 -7.85 1.70 19.22
N LEU A 17 -8.88 1.05 19.75
CA LEU A 17 -9.46 -0.16 19.17
C LEU A 17 -9.99 0.09 17.75
N LEU A 18 -10.76 1.15 17.55
CA LEU A 18 -11.30 1.53 16.25
C LEU A 18 -10.19 1.89 15.26
N THR A 19 -9.14 2.58 15.71
CA THR A 19 -8.00 2.94 14.86
C THR A 19 -7.21 1.70 14.42
N LEU A 20 -6.98 0.75 15.33
CA LEU A 20 -6.30 -0.52 15.02
C LEU A 20 -7.15 -1.39 14.08
N SER A 21 -8.46 -1.48 14.35
CA SER A 21 -9.42 -2.18 13.50
C SER A 21 -9.48 -1.57 12.09
N TRP A 22 -9.52 -0.23 12.00
CA TRP A 22 -9.50 0.49 10.73
C TRP A 22 -8.17 0.30 9.98
N SER A 23 -7.05 0.31 10.69
CA SER A 23 -5.73 0.01 10.14
C SER A 23 -5.70 -1.38 9.53
N PHE A 24 -6.15 -2.40 10.27
CA PHE A 24 -6.20 -3.77 9.79
C PHE A 24 -7.11 -3.89 8.55
N ALA A 25 -8.31 -3.31 8.60
CA ALA A 25 -9.22 -3.27 7.46
C ALA A 25 -8.59 -2.61 6.23
N THR A 26 -7.93 -1.46 6.42
CA THR A 26 -7.23 -0.74 5.37
C THR A 26 -6.11 -1.60 4.78
N TRP A 27 -5.34 -2.27 5.63
CA TRP A 27 -4.29 -3.19 5.19
C TRP A 27 -4.85 -4.38 4.38
N LEU A 28 -6.00 -4.93 4.75
CA LEU A 28 -6.68 -5.96 3.96
C LEU A 28 -7.07 -5.45 2.57
N THR A 29 -7.58 -4.22 2.47
CA THR A 29 -7.89 -3.62 1.16
C THR A 29 -6.62 -3.39 0.33
N ILE A 30 -5.49 -3.07 0.96
CA ILE A 30 -4.17 -2.97 0.31
C ILE A 30 -3.75 -4.33 -0.26
N GLN A 31 -3.95 -5.44 0.46
CA GLN A 31 -3.61 -6.78 -0.07
C GLN A 31 -4.39 -7.10 -1.35
N ASN A 32 -5.66 -6.73 -1.44
CA ASN A 32 -6.43 -6.91 -2.67
C ASN A 32 -5.87 -6.08 -3.85
N LYS A 33 -5.40 -4.84 -3.61
CA LYS A 33 -4.81 -4.00 -4.68
C LYS A 33 -3.55 -4.63 -5.29
N LYS A 34 -2.82 -5.45 -4.54
CA LYS A 34 -1.62 -6.15 -5.02
C LYS A 34 -1.91 -7.33 -5.93
N ARG A 35 -3.16 -7.81 -5.98
CA ARG A 35 -3.55 -9.00 -6.76
C ARG A 35 -3.15 -8.89 -8.24
N TYR A 36 -3.15 -7.68 -8.77
CA TYR A 36 -2.84 -7.38 -10.17
C TYR A 36 -1.38 -6.96 -10.40
N SER A 37 -0.52 -7.11 -9.39
CA SER A 37 0.91 -6.78 -9.47
C SER A 37 1.75 -8.04 -9.55
N GLU A 38 2.71 -8.07 -10.46
CA GLU A 38 3.49 -9.29 -10.72
C GLU A 38 4.58 -9.53 -9.67
N LEU A 39 5.22 -8.46 -9.17
CA LEU A 39 6.40 -8.57 -8.30
C LEU A 39 6.18 -8.17 -6.85
N VAL A 40 5.04 -7.55 -6.55
CA VAL A 40 4.71 -7.10 -5.20
C VAL A 40 4.36 -8.32 -4.32
N PRO A 41 5.00 -8.47 -3.15
CA PRO A 41 4.74 -9.59 -2.25
C PRO A 41 3.31 -9.52 -1.73
N GLN A 42 2.60 -10.64 -1.86
CA GLN A 42 1.20 -10.76 -1.47
C GLN A 42 0.93 -12.12 -0.82
N ILE A 43 -0.01 -12.15 0.11
CA ILE A 43 -0.57 -13.39 0.64
C ILE A 43 -1.81 -13.72 -0.20
N VAL A 44 -1.75 -14.81 -0.97
CA VAL A 44 -2.75 -15.15 -2.00
C VAL A 44 -4.19 -15.18 -1.49
N TRP A 45 -4.40 -15.75 -0.29
CA TRP A 45 -5.73 -15.81 0.31
C TRP A 45 -6.26 -14.41 0.68
N LEU A 46 -5.39 -13.60 1.32
CA LEU A 46 -5.71 -12.23 1.71
C LEU A 46 -5.92 -11.32 0.49
N SER A 47 -5.18 -11.51 -0.61
CA SER A 47 -5.37 -10.69 -1.82
C SER A 47 -6.66 -11.04 -2.56
N LYS A 48 -7.24 -12.22 -2.35
CA LYS A 48 -8.54 -12.61 -2.93
C LYS A 48 -9.73 -12.11 -2.10
N HIS A 49 -9.64 -12.18 -0.77
CA HIS A 49 -10.77 -11.91 0.13
C HIS A 49 -10.66 -10.60 0.91
N GLY A 50 -9.48 -9.95 0.89
CA GLY A 50 -9.18 -8.78 1.73
C GLY A 50 -10.06 -7.57 1.46
N LEU A 51 -10.53 -7.36 0.22
CA LEU A 51 -11.48 -6.26 -0.05
C LEU A 51 -12.81 -6.47 0.66
N LEU A 52 -13.37 -7.67 0.58
CA LEU A 52 -14.67 -7.98 1.19
C LEU A 52 -14.56 -7.91 2.71
N ILE A 53 -13.57 -8.60 3.28
CA ILE A 53 -13.36 -8.64 4.74
C ILE A 53 -13.04 -7.23 5.27
N GLY A 54 -12.15 -6.50 4.61
CA GLY A 54 -11.79 -5.14 5.00
C GLY A 54 -12.98 -4.17 4.95
N THR A 55 -13.79 -4.24 3.89
CA THR A 55 -14.98 -3.39 3.76
C THR A 55 -15.99 -3.69 4.87
N PHE A 56 -16.21 -4.96 5.19
CA PHE A 56 -17.10 -5.37 6.27
C PHE A 56 -16.64 -4.83 7.63
N ILE A 57 -15.33 -4.91 7.93
CA ILE A 57 -14.75 -4.35 9.16
C ILE A 57 -14.90 -2.81 9.20
N MET A 58 -14.68 -2.11 8.08
CA MET A 58 -14.87 -0.65 8.02
C MET A 58 -16.32 -0.26 8.31
N ILE A 59 -17.29 -0.99 7.74
CA ILE A 59 -18.73 -0.76 8.00
C ILE A 59 -19.03 -0.97 9.49
N ILE A 60 -18.51 -2.05 10.09
CA ILE A 60 -18.69 -2.31 11.53
C ILE A 60 -18.07 -1.18 12.36
N ASN A 61 -16.88 -0.68 12.02
CA ASN A 61 -16.25 0.43 12.74
C ASN A 61 -17.10 1.71 12.68
N LEU A 62 -17.66 2.04 11.51
CA LEU A 62 -18.53 3.21 11.34
C LEU A 62 -19.86 3.04 12.08
N TRP A 63 -20.46 1.85 12.01
CA TRP A 63 -21.67 1.53 12.74
C TRP A 63 -21.44 1.64 14.25
N PHE A 64 -20.34 1.08 14.76
CA PHE A 64 -20.01 1.15 16.18
C PHE A 64 -19.76 2.59 16.64
N LEU A 65 -19.09 3.41 15.82
CA LEU A 65 -18.93 4.84 16.12
C LEU A 65 -20.28 5.58 16.13
N SER A 66 -21.23 5.18 15.27
CA SER A 66 -22.57 5.79 15.22
C SER A 66 -23.38 5.58 16.50
N LEU A 67 -23.12 4.50 17.26
CA LEU A 67 -23.78 4.24 18.54
C LEU A 67 -23.45 5.30 19.60
N PHE A 68 -22.30 5.98 19.46
CA PHE A 68 -21.86 7.04 20.37
C PHE A 68 -22.13 8.45 19.81
N TYR A 69 -22.93 8.57 18.74
CA TYR A 69 -23.14 9.84 18.04
C TYR A 69 -23.81 10.90 18.93
N GLU A 70 -24.79 10.50 19.74
CA GLU A 70 -25.47 11.42 20.68
C GLU A 70 -24.55 11.86 21.82
N ASP A 71 -23.73 10.94 22.35
CA ASP A 71 -22.80 11.21 23.44
C ASP A 71 -21.62 12.11 23.02
N LEU A 72 -21.15 11.96 21.79
CA LEU A 72 -19.97 12.66 21.27
C LEU A 72 -20.28 14.08 20.77
N LYS A 73 -21.54 14.38 20.43
CA LYS A 73 -21.94 15.54 19.60
C LYS A 73 -21.31 15.48 18.20
N SER A 74 -22.06 15.92 17.19
CA SER A 74 -21.69 15.81 15.77
C SER A 74 -20.25 16.26 15.44
N SER A 75 -19.79 17.38 16.02
CA SER A 75 -18.45 17.93 15.77
C SER A 75 -17.31 17.03 16.25
N MET A 76 -17.43 16.36 17.40
CA MET A 76 -16.36 15.48 17.88
C MET A 76 -16.34 14.16 17.11
N THR A 77 -17.51 13.65 16.71
CA THR A 77 -17.62 12.46 15.87
C THR A 77 -16.85 12.65 14.56
N ILE A 78 -16.98 13.81 13.90
CA ILE A 78 -16.24 14.11 12.67
C ILE A 78 -14.72 14.08 12.90
N ILE A 79 -14.25 14.71 13.98
CA ILE A 79 -12.83 14.72 14.34
C ILE A 79 -12.33 13.29 14.59
N PHE A 80 -13.11 12.47 15.30
CA PHE A 80 -12.74 11.08 15.58
C PHE A 80 -12.70 10.21 14.32
N VAL A 81 -13.66 10.36 13.40
CA VAL A 81 -13.61 9.70 12.09
C VAL A 81 -12.32 10.07 11.35
N LEU A 82 -11.96 11.35 11.30
CA LEU A 82 -10.75 11.80 10.63
C LEU A 82 -9.47 11.22 11.27
N ILE A 83 -9.42 11.15 12.60
CA ILE A 83 -8.30 10.56 13.33
C ILE A 83 -8.20 9.06 13.03
N ILE A 84 -9.31 8.32 13.11
CA ILE A 84 -9.36 6.87 12.85
C ILE A 84 -8.91 6.59 11.41
N ILE A 85 -9.44 7.34 10.43
CA ILE A 85 -9.09 7.16 9.02
C ILE A 85 -7.61 7.52 8.79
N GLY A 86 -7.15 8.65 9.31
CA GLY A 86 -5.80 9.16 9.10
C GLY A 86 -4.73 8.26 9.74
N LEU A 87 -4.82 8.06 11.06
CA LEU A 87 -3.89 7.21 11.81
C LEU A 87 -4.01 5.75 11.38
N GLY A 88 -5.22 5.25 11.16
CA GLY A 88 -5.44 3.88 10.70
C GLY A 88 -4.79 3.63 9.34
N SER A 89 -4.95 4.56 8.39
CA SER A 89 -4.30 4.45 7.07
C SER A 89 -2.78 4.52 7.15
N TYR A 90 -2.24 5.33 8.06
CA TYR A 90 -0.80 5.40 8.30
C TYR A 90 -0.26 4.09 8.89
N LEU A 91 -0.92 3.56 9.92
CA LEU A 91 -0.56 2.29 10.55
C LEU A 91 -0.65 1.11 9.57
N ALA A 92 -1.62 1.12 8.65
CA ALA A 92 -1.73 0.09 7.62
C ALA A 92 -0.50 0.05 6.71
N LYS A 93 0.04 1.22 6.32
CA LYS A 93 1.28 1.33 5.54
C LYS A 93 2.49 0.85 6.34
N TYR A 94 2.55 1.21 7.62
CA TYR A 94 3.62 0.78 8.52
C TYR A 94 3.62 -0.75 8.69
N PHE A 95 2.45 -1.36 8.87
CA PHE A 95 2.32 -2.81 8.97
C PHE A 95 2.73 -3.52 7.68
N GLU A 96 2.35 -2.97 6.52
CA GLU A 96 2.80 -3.44 5.22
C GLU A 96 4.33 -3.44 5.08
N TRP A 97 4.98 -2.39 5.57
CA TRP A 97 6.44 -2.29 5.61
C TRP A 97 7.06 -3.37 6.54
N LEU A 98 6.53 -3.52 7.76
CA LEU A 98 7.02 -4.51 8.72
C LEU A 98 6.94 -5.95 8.18
N VAL A 99 5.80 -6.33 7.59
CA VAL A 99 5.56 -7.70 7.15
C VAL A 99 6.42 -8.08 5.95
N PHE A 100 6.60 -7.18 4.98
CA PHE A 100 7.15 -7.55 3.67
C PHE A 100 8.51 -6.97 3.32
N VAL A 101 8.99 -5.97 4.05
CA VAL A 101 10.15 -5.17 3.63
C VAL A 101 11.28 -5.22 4.65
N GLN A 102 10.99 -5.45 5.93
CA GLN A 102 11.98 -5.38 7.02
C GLN A 102 13.23 -6.27 6.80
N HIS A 103 13.10 -7.38 6.06
CA HIS A 103 14.20 -8.33 5.81
C HIS A 103 14.85 -8.21 4.43
N VAL A 104 14.51 -7.19 3.65
CA VAL A 104 15.01 -7.02 2.28
C VAL A 104 16.37 -6.34 2.29
N LYS A 105 17.41 -7.03 1.79
CA LYS A 105 18.75 -6.44 1.62
C LYS A 105 18.77 -5.34 0.56
N GLU A 106 19.67 -4.38 0.68
CA GLU A 106 19.91 -3.36 -0.34
C GLU A 106 20.21 -3.99 -1.71
N GLY A 107 19.68 -3.41 -2.78
CA GLY A 107 19.89 -3.91 -4.15
C GLY A 107 18.98 -5.07 -4.55
N PHE A 108 18.18 -5.61 -3.62
CA PHE A 108 17.24 -6.70 -3.90
C PHE A 108 16.22 -6.31 -4.97
N TRP A 109 15.61 -5.13 -4.86
CA TRP A 109 14.55 -4.70 -5.77
C TRP A 109 15.08 -4.41 -7.16
N LYS A 110 16.25 -3.78 -7.25
CA LYS A 110 16.97 -3.56 -8.50
C LYS A 110 17.32 -4.87 -9.18
N SER A 111 17.83 -5.84 -8.44
CA SER A 111 18.15 -7.17 -8.97
C SER A 111 16.89 -7.90 -9.45
N LYS A 112 15.86 -7.97 -8.61
CA LYS A 112 14.59 -8.65 -8.89
C LYS A 112 13.91 -8.10 -10.14
N LEU A 113 13.80 -6.77 -10.27
CA LEU A 113 13.21 -6.11 -11.43
C LEU A 113 13.98 -6.42 -12.72
N ASN A 114 15.31 -6.28 -12.70
CA ASN A 114 16.12 -6.50 -13.90
C ASN A 114 16.08 -7.95 -14.37
N ILE A 115 16.21 -8.91 -13.45
CA ILE A 115 16.18 -10.35 -13.78
C ILE A 115 14.81 -10.72 -14.31
N TYR A 116 13.73 -10.33 -13.61
CA TYR A 116 12.38 -10.70 -14.00
C TYR A 116 11.97 -10.07 -15.34
N PHE A 117 12.30 -8.79 -15.57
CA PHE A 117 12.05 -8.14 -16.85
C PHE A 117 12.78 -8.83 -17.99
N LYS A 118 14.08 -9.12 -17.82
CA LYS A 118 14.89 -9.79 -18.84
C LYS A 118 14.35 -11.18 -19.18
N ASN A 119 13.94 -11.95 -18.18
CA ASN A 119 13.50 -13.32 -18.37
C ASN A 119 12.10 -13.43 -19.00
N ASN A 120 11.16 -12.54 -18.67
CA ASN A 120 9.77 -12.65 -19.12
C ASN A 120 9.43 -11.81 -20.35
N TYR A 121 10.10 -10.66 -20.54
CA TYR A 121 9.75 -9.70 -21.59
C TYR A 121 10.89 -9.48 -22.60
N GLY A 122 12.10 -9.91 -22.26
CA GLY A 122 13.29 -9.72 -23.07
C GLY A 122 13.67 -8.24 -23.26
N ASN A 123 14.78 -8.01 -23.96
CA ASN A 123 15.28 -6.65 -24.25
C ASN A 123 14.59 -6.01 -25.47
N GLY A 124 13.47 -6.57 -25.92
CA GLY A 124 12.94 -6.30 -27.25
C GLY A 124 11.74 -5.35 -27.32
N LEU A 125 11.20 -4.96 -26.17
CA LEU A 125 10.07 -4.04 -26.09
C LEU A 125 10.49 -2.61 -26.42
N GLY A 126 9.62 -1.88 -27.11
CA GLY A 126 9.77 -0.44 -27.32
C GLY A 126 9.53 0.37 -26.02
N PRO A 127 9.92 1.65 -26.01
CA PRO A 127 9.88 2.52 -24.82
C PRO A 127 8.53 2.52 -24.09
N ARG A 128 7.45 2.64 -24.86
CA ARG A 128 6.08 2.77 -24.36
C ARG A 128 5.59 1.46 -23.74
N SER A 129 5.85 0.33 -24.39
CA SER A 129 5.50 -1.00 -23.90
C SER A 129 6.28 -1.35 -22.64
N THR A 130 7.58 -1.03 -22.60
CA THR A 130 8.43 -1.18 -21.42
C THR A 130 7.86 -0.43 -20.22
N GLN A 131 7.43 0.82 -20.40
CA GLN A 131 6.81 1.58 -19.31
C GLN A 131 5.50 0.98 -18.80
N MET A 132 4.66 0.43 -19.69
CA MET A 132 3.41 -0.23 -19.30
C MET A 132 3.68 -1.48 -18.46
N VAL A 133 4.64 -2.30 -18.90
CA VAL A 133 5.08 -3.51 -18.19
C VAL A 133 5.70 -3.18 -16.83
N LEU A 134 6.55 -2.16 -16.75
CA LEU A 134 7.13 -1.76 -15.46
C LEU A 134 6.06 -1.31 -14.45
N LYS A 135 4.98 -0.67 -14.92
CA LYS A 135 3.83 -0.30 -14.08
C LYS A 135 2.98 -1.49 -13.63
N SER A 136 2.90 -2.58 -14.41
CA SER A 136 2.23 -3.83 -13.98
C SER A 136 3.07 -4.62 -12.99
N MET A 137 4.40 -4.58 -13.13
CA MET A 137 5.33 -5.25 -12.21
C MET A 137 5.25 -4.70 -10.79
N ILE A 138 5.43 -3.39 -10.64
CA ILE A 138 5.38 -2.70 -9.35
C ILE A 138 4.60 -1.39 -9.51
N PRO A 139 3.43 -1.25 -8.88
CA PRO A 139 2.60 -0.08 -9.03
C PRO A 139 3.14 1.10 -8.18
N ASN A 140 2.99 2.32 -8.71
CA ASN A 140 3.50 3.54 -8.08
C ASN A 140 2.98 3.76 -6.65
N TRP A 141 1.72 3.41 -6.38
CA TRP A 141 1.14 3.56 -5.04
C TRP A 141 1.89 2.74 -4.00
N TRP A 142 2.38 1.55 -4.37
CA TRP A 142 3.11 0.67 -3.46
C TRP A 142 4.55 1.17 -3.28
N VAL A 143 5.16 1.72 -4.33
CA VAL A 143 6.47 2.39 -4.18
C VAL A 143 6.38 3.56 -3.20
N GLN A 144 5.31 4.36 -3.25
CA GLN A 144 5.16 5.54 -2.40
C GLN A 144 5.03 5.24 -0.90
N ILE A 145 4.65 4.00 -0.52
CA ILE A 145 4.54 3.62 0.89
C ILE A 145 5.85 3.06 1.47
N LEU A 146 6.86 2.82 0.63
CA LEU A 146 8.15 2.29 1.07
C LEU A 146 9.04 3.39 1.66
N PRO A 147 10.04 3.03 2.48
CA PRO A 147 11.15 3.91 2.83
C PRO A 147 11.85 4.51 1.60
N SER A 148 12.35 5.75 1.74
CA SER A 148 12.93 6.55 0.65
C SER A 148 14.02 5.84 -0.15
N HIS A 149 14.90 5.08 0.51
CA HIS A 149 15.99 4.35 -0.15
C HIS A 149 15.47 3.28 -1.13
N TYR A 150 14.46 2.49 -0.75
CA TYR A 150 13.84 1.53 -1.68
C TYR A 150 13.07 2.22 -2.80
N GLN A 151 12.46 3.39 -2.53
CA GLN A 151 11.81 4.16 -3.58
C GLN A 151 12.80 4.58 -4.66
N LEU A 152 13.98 5.08 -4.24
CA LEU A 152 15.06 5.48 -5.15
C LEU A 152 15.57 4.27 -5.92
N GLU A 153 15.83 3.16 -5.25
CA GLU A 153 16.32 1.93 -5.87
C GLU A 153 15.38 1.43 -6.99
N ILE A 154 14.08 1.35 -6.70
CA ILE A 154 13.07 0.91 -7.68
C ILE A 154 12.98 1.89 -8.86
N LYS A 155 12.95 3.21 -8.58
CA LYS A 155 12.87 4.24 -9.63
C LYS A 155 14.09 4.22 -10.54
N GLU A 156 15.28 4.07 -9.98
CA GLU A 156 16.52 3.94 -10.75
C GLU A 156 16.53 2.68 -11.61
N ALA A 157 16.09 1.54 -11.06
CA ALA A 157 15.99 0.29 -11.81
C ALA A 157 15.05 0.43 -13.00
N MET A 158 13.84 0.98 -12.79
CA MET A 158 12.86 1.23 -13.85
C MET A 158 13.41 2.19 -14.92
N LYS A 159 14.10 3.26 -14.52
CA LYS A 159 14.72 4.22 -15.43
C LYS A 159 15.81 3.57 -16.29
N ASN A 160 16.65 2.72 -15.69
CA ASN A 160 17.71 2.00 -16.40
C ASN A 160 17.15 1.02 -17.43
N ILE A 161 16.10 0.28 -17.07
CA ILE A 161 15.40 -0.63 -18.02
C ILE A 161 14.81 0.17 -19.19
N THR A 162 14.12 1.28 -18.89
CA THR A 162 13.53 2.14 -19.92
C THR A 162 14.60 2.71 -20.86
N LYS A 163 15.72 3.21 -20.32
CA LYS A 163 16.81 3.75 -21.14
C LYS A 163 17.40 2.70 -22.09
N ARG A 164 17.63 1.48 -21.59
CA ARG A 164 18.10 0.37 -22.43
C ARG A 164 17.10 0.02 -23.52
N SER A 165 15.81 -0.04 -23.20
CA SER A 165 14.75 -0.26 -24.19
C SER A 165 14.75 0.81 -25.29
N ASN A 166 14.96 2.09 -24.94
CA ASN A 166 15.11 3.16 -25.93
C ASN A 166 16.35 2.94 -26.81
N ASP A 167 17.50 2.60 -26.21
CA ASP A 167 18.73 2.36 -26.97
C ASP A 167 18.57 1.18 -27.95
N TYR A 168 17.84 0.13 -27.55
CA TYR A 168 17.52 -0.99 -28.43
C TYR A 168 16.56 -0.60 -29.56
N ALA A 169 15.54 0.21 -29.27
CA ALA A 169 14.62 0.71 -30.29
C ALA A 169 15.36 1.55 -31.34
N LEU A 170 16.19 2.51 -30.89
CA LEU A 170 17.01 3.36 -31.77
C LEU A 170 18.01 2.55 -32.61
N LYS A 171 18.56 1.45 -32.07
CA LYS A 171 19.45 0.56 -32.84
C LYS A 171 18.71 -0.20 -33.94
N ARG A 172 17.45 -0.61 -33.72
CA ARG A 172 16.66 -1.28 -34.78
C ARG A 172 16.31 -0.33 -35.91
N GLU A 173 15.96 0.91 -35.60
CA GLU A 173 15.68 1.95 -36.61
C GLU A 173 16.90 2.28 -37.48
N LYS A 174 18.13 2.01 -37.02
CA LYS A 174 19.37 2.20 -37.80
C LYS A 174 19.76 1.00 -38.66
N ILE A 175 19.16 -0.17 -38.43
CA ILE A 175 19.47 -1.42 -39.14
C ILE A 175 18.45 -1.67 -40.26
N ASN A 176 17.27 -1.06 -40.17
CA ASN A 176 16.27 -0.99 -41.24
C ASN A 176 16.46 0.25 -42.10
#